data_AF-A0A1H3RPA3-F1
#
_entry.id   AF-A0A1H3RPA3-F1
#
_cell.length_a   1.000
_cell.length_b   1.000
_cell.length_c   1.000
_cell.angle_alpha   90.00
_cell.angle_beta   90.00
_cell.angle_gamma   90.00
#
_symmetry.space_group_name_H-M   'P 1'
#
loop_
_entity.id
_entity.type
_entity.pdbx_description
1 polymer ?
#
loop_
_entity_poly.entity_id
_entity_poly.type
_entity_poly.pdbx_seq_one_letter_code
_entity_poly.pdbx_strand_id
1 'polypeptide(L)'
;MKPASASPARLRNQIFGGYFFLLLMLALFPPFYLSVSGSRALVVGIPLPIFYWIAIAVLAALGVWALYLVELKAGEIPDEEGV
;
A
#
# COMPACT_ATOMS: atom_id res chain seq x y z
N MET A 1 -24.35 -25.56 -3.96
CA MET A 1 -23.22 -24.79 -4.52
C MET A 1 -22.13 -24.70 -3.46
N LYS A 2 -20.97 -25.35 -3.66
CA LYS A 2 -19.85 -25.31 -2.69
C LYS A 2 -19.05 -24.04 -3.00
N PRO A 3 -18.81 -23.14 -2.02
CA PRO A 3 -18.04 -21.93 -2.31
C PRO A 3 -16.65 -22.36 -2.76
N ALA A 4 -16.24 -21.92 -3.96
CA ALA A 4 -14.87 -22.07 -4.42
C ALA A 4 -13.99 -21.26 -3.47
N SER A 5 -13.37 -21.92 -2.49
CA SER A 5 -12.36 -21.31 -1.64
C SER A 5 -11.27 -20.73 -2.55
N ALA A 6 -11.13 -19.41 -2.53
CA ALA A 6 -10.07 -18.76 -3.29
C ALA A 6 -8.71 -19.33 -2.85
N SER A 7 -7.83 -19.61 -3.81
CA SER A 7 -6.43 -19.96 -3.49
C SER A 7 -5.85 -18.88 -2.56
N PRO A 8 -5.12 -19.24 -1.49
CA PRO A 8 -4.55 -18.27 -0.54
C PRO A 8 -3.77 -17.13 -1.22
N ALA A 9 -3.05 -17.43 -2.30
CA ALA A 9 -2.32 -16.43 -3.10
C ALA A 9 -3.25 -15.46 -3.85
N ARG A 10 -4.40 -15.94 -4.37
CA ARG A 10 -5.38 -15.08 -5.05
C ARG A 10 -6.00 -14.08 -4.07
N LEU A 11 -6.35 -14.55 -2.86
CA LEU A 11 -6.89 -13.69 -1.81
C LEU A 11 -5.86 -12.65 -1.37
N ARG A 12 -4.60 -13.05 -1.14
CA ARG A 12 -3.49 -12.13 -0.84
C ARG A 12 -3.38 -11.03 -1.90
N ASN A 13 -3.33 -11.41 -3.17
CA ASN A 13 -3.15 -10.45 -4.27
C ASN A 13 -4.33 -9.50 -4.41
N GLN A 14 -5.57 -9.95 -4.12
CA GLN A 14 -6.73 -9.07 -4.08
C GLN A 14 -6.65 -8.05 -2.94
N ILE A 15 -6.20 -8.48 -1.75
CA ILE A 15 -6.05 -7.59 -0.59
C ILE A 15 -4.97 -6.55 -0.86
N PHE A 16 -3.76 -6.96 -1.24
CA PHE A 16 -2.67 -6.03 -1.53
C PHE A 16 -2.94 -5.17 -2.76
N GLY A 17 -3.55 -5.74 -3.80
CA GLY A 17 -3.99 -4.99 -4.98
C GLY A 17 -5.00 -3.89 -4.62
N GLY A 18 -6.01 -4.21 -3.79
CA GLY A 18 -6.96 -3.22 -3.28
C GLY A 18 -6.29 -2.15 -2.42
N TYR A 19 -5.37 -2.55 -1.55
CA TYR A 19 -4.57 -1.63 -0.73
C TYR A 19 -3.78 -0.62 -1.58
N PHE A 20 -3.00 -1.10 -2.56
CA PHE A 20 -2.23 -0.23 -3.45
C PHE A 20 -3.11 0.61 -4.36
N PHE A 21 -4.23 0.06 -4.82
CA PHE A 21 -5.21 0.82 -5.60
C PHE A 21 -5.75 2.02 -4.80
N LEU A 22 -6.09 1.84 -3.53
CA LEU A 22 -6.56 2.93 -2.68
C LEU A 22 -5.45 3.98 -2.45
N LEU A 23 -4.21 3.56 -2.25
CA LEU A 23 -3.07 4.48 -2.17
C LEU A 23 -2.86 5.26 -3.47
N LEU A 24 -3.01 4.62 -4.62
CA LEU A 24 -2.95 5.27 -5.94
C LEU A 24 -4.09 6.26 -6.14
N MET A 25 -5.30 5.93 -5.68
CA MET A 25 -6.41 6.87 -5.69
C MET A 25 -6.07 8.10 -4.85
N LEU A 26 -5.60 7.93 -3.63
CA LEU A 26 -5.16 9.05 -2.79
C LEU A 26 -4.07 9.89 -3.49
N ALA A 27 -3.06 9.23 -4.05
CA ALA A 27 -1.95 9.92 -4.70
C ALA A 27 -2.33 10.67 -5.98
N LEU A 28 -3.15 10.05 -6.85
CA LEU A 28 -3.30 10.49 -8.25
C LEU A 28 -4.70 10.99 -8.60
N PHE A 29 -5.72 10.64 -7.83
CA PHE A 29 -7.09 11.06 -8.13
C PHE A 29 -7.31 12.51 -7.68
N PRO A 30 -7.63 13.45 -8.60
CA PRO A 30 -7.63 14.89 -8.30
C PRO A 30 -8.43 15.31 -7.07
N PRO A 31 -9.66 14.81 -6.85
CA PRO A 31 -10.41 15.15 -5.65
C PRO A 31 -9.68 14.87 -4.33
N PHE A 32 -8.85 13.82 -4.25
CA PHE A 32 -8.18 13.45 -3.01
C PHE A 32 -6.95 14.30 -2.74
N TYR A 33 -5.99 14.38 -3.66
CA TYR A 33 -4.78 15.18 -3.41
C TYR A 33 -5.08 16.70 -3.40
N LEU A 34 -6.07 17.17 -4.17
CA LEU A 34 -6.47 18.59 -4.16
C LEU A 34 -7.23 18.99 -2.89
N SER A 35 -7.88 18.05 -2.21
CA SER A 35 -8.59 18.33 -0.95
C SER A 35 -7.69 18.91 0.13
N VAL A 36 -6.40 18.59 0.08
CA VAL A 36 -5.39 19.08 1.03
C VAL A 36 -4.47 20.15 0.44
N SER A 37 -4.31 20.22 -0.89
CA SER A 37 -3.33 21.05 -1.61
C SER A 37 -3.32 22.53 -1.23
N GLY A 38 -4.48 23.14 -0.95
CA GLY A 38 -4.59 24.55 -0.59
C GLY A 38 -4.48 24.85 0.91
N SER A 39 -4.37 23.81 1.74
CA SER A 39 -4.39 23.96 3.19
C SER A 39 -3.06 24.48 3.73
N ARG A 40 -3.14 25.45 4.65
CA ARG A 40 -2.00 25.96 5.44
C ARG A 40 -1.87 25.27 6.79
N ALA A 41 -2.70 24.26 7.06
CA ALA A 41 -2.64 23.52 8.30
C ALA A 41 -1.28 22.82 8.45
N LEU A 42 -0.81 22.74 9.69
CA LEU A 42 0.43 22.04 10.05
C LEU A 42 0.08 20.74 10.79
N VAL A 43 0.82 19.68 10.49
CA VAL A 43 0.79 18.39 11.17
C VAL A 43 2.20 18.12 11.66
N VAL A 44 2.40 18.13 12.98
CA VAL A 44 3.73 17.97 13.62
C VAL A 44 4.77 18.98 13.07
N GLY A 45 4.33 20.20 12.76
CA GLY A 45 5.18 21.26 12.18
C GLY A 45 5.40 21.17 10.67
N ILE A 46 4.89 20.15 9.99
CA ILE A 46 4.99 19.96 8.54
C ILE A 46 3.69 20.42 7.87
N PRO A 47 3.73 21.16 6.75
CA PRO A 47 2.53 21.48 5.98
C PRO A 47 1.72 20.22 5.62
N LEU A 48 0.41 20.27 5.85
CA LEU A 48 -0.51 19.15 5.61
C LEU A 48 -0.33 18.50 4.23
N PRO A 49 -0.19 19.23 3.10
CA PRO A 49 0.05 18.60 1.80
C PRO A 49 1.32 17.76 1.78
N ILE A 50 2.40 18.23 2.40
CA ILE A 50 3.69 17.53 2.43
C ILE A 50 3.57 16.28 3.30
N PHE A 51 2.97 16.43 4.49
CA PHE A 51 2.73 15.30 5.39
C PHE A 51 1.88 14.21 4.71
N TYR A 52 0.85 14.61 3.98
CA TYR A 52 -0.01 13.71 3.20
C TYR A 52 0.77 12.88 2.19
N TRP A 53 1.62 13.52 1.37
CA TRP A 53 2.46 12.82 0.39
C TRP A 53 3.46 11.87 1.03
N ILE A 54 4.11 12.30 2.12
CA ILE A 54 5.04 11.46 2.88
C ILE A 54 4.31 10.24 3.45
N ALA A 55 3.13 10.44 4.03
CA ALA A 55 2.33 9.36 4.60
C ALA A 55 1.96 8.32 3.52
N ILE A 56 1.55 8.75 2.33
CA ILE A 56 1.26 7.82 1.22
C ILE A 56 2.50 7.04 0.80
N ALA A 57 3.65 7.70 0.66
CA ALA A 57 4.90 7.05 0.29
C ALA A 57 5.34 6.00 1.34
N VAL A 58 5.25 6.36 2.63
CA VAL A 58 5.54 5.43 3.74
C VAL A 58 4.59 4.25 3.72
N LEU A 59 3.29 4.48 3.56
CA LEU A 59 2.29 3.42 3.47
C LEU A 59 2.57 2.50 2.27
N ALA A 60 2.87 3.05 1.10
CA ALA A 60 3.24 2.26 -0.06
C ALA A 60 4.47 1.37 0.20
N ALA A 61 5.53 1.93 0.79
CA ALA A 61 6.73 1.17 1.15
C ALA A 61 6.42 0.06 2.16
N LEU A 62 5.63 0.34 3.20
CA LEU A 62 5.19 -0.65 4.18
C LEU A 62 4.33 -1.74 3.55
N GLY A 63 3.47 -1.40 2.58
CA GLY A 63 2.67 -2.37 1.83
C GLY A 63 3.54 -3.33 1.03
N VAL A 64 4.55 -2.82 0.33
CA VAL A 64 5.49 -3.65 -0.45
C VAL A 64 6.29 -4.54 0.49
N TRP A 65 6.81 -3.98 1.58
CA TRP A 65 7.54 -4.76 2.58
C TRP A 65 6.68 -5.85 3.22
N ALA A 66 5.44 -5.55 3.58
CA ALA A 66 4.51 -6.53 4.12
C ALA A 66 4.18 -7.63 3.12
N LEU A 67 3.98 -7.28 1.83
CA LEU A 67 3.77 -8.27 0.77
C LEU A 67 4.98 -9.20 0.64
N TYR A 68 6.20 -8.63 0.63
CA TYR A 68 7.44 -9.41 0.63
C TYR A 68 7.51 -10.39 1.80
N LEU A 69 7.25 -9.96 3.03
CA LEU A 69 7.28 -10.84 4.20
C LEU A 69 6.22 -11.96 4.13
N VAL A 70 5.06 -11.70 3.54
CA VAL A 70 4.01 -12.71 3.35
C VAL A 70 4.41 -13.72 2.28
N GLU A 71 4.99 -13.27 1.18
CA GLU A 71 5.45 -14.13 0.08
C GLU A 71 6.66 -14.98 0.47
N LEU A 72 7.57 -14.42 1.27
CA LEU A 72 8.68 -15.14 1.89
C LEU A 72 8.16 -16.28 2.78
N LYS A 73 7.22 -15.98 3.69
CA LYS A 73 6.60 -17.01 4.55
C LYS A 73 5.79 -18.06 3.79
N ALA A 74 5.29 -17.72 2.61
CA ALA A 74 4.60 -18.65 1.73
C ALA A 74 5.55 -19.54 0.91
N GLY A 75 6.87 -19.29 0.99
CA GLY A 75 7.88 -19.99 0.18
C GLY A 75 7.81 -19.63 -1.31
N GLU A 76 7.19 -18.50 -1.66
CA GLU A 76 7.06 -18.04 -3.04
C GLU A 76 8.28 -17.22 -3.50
N ILE A 77 9.05 -16.69 -2.55
CA ILE A 77 10.33 -16.05 -2.79
C ILE A 77 11.42 -17.05 -2.36
N PRO A 78 12.36 -17.43 -3.25
CA PRO A 78 13.49 -18.26 -2.88
C PRO A 78 14.32 -17.58 -1.80
N ASP A 79 14.74 -18.32 -0.78
CA ASP A 79 15.75 -17.82 0.16
C ASP A 79 17.03 -17.53 -0.62
N GLU A 80 17.63 -16.35 -0.43
CA GLU A 80 18.89 -15.94 -1.10
C GLU A 80 20.12 -16.75 -0.60
N GLU A 81 19.93 -17.96 -0.07
CA GLU A 81 21.00 -18.89 0.32
C GLU A 81 21.35 -19.80 -0.85
N GLY A 82 22.11 -19.24 -1.80
CA GLY A 82 22.61 -19.93 -2.99
C GLY A 82 24.01 -19.49 -3.44
N VAL A 83 24.84 -19.00 -2.51
CA VAL A 83 26.31 -18.84 -2.67
C VAL A 83 27.01 -19.53 -1.53
#